data_AF-A0A944SXP8-F1
#
_entry.id   AF-A0A944SXP8-F1
#
_cell.length_a   1.000
_cell.length_b   1.000
_cell.length_c   1.000
_cell.angle_alpha   90.00
_cell.angle_beta   90.00
_cell.angle_gamma   90.00
#
_symmetry.space_group_name_H-M   'P 1'
#
loop_
_entity.id
_entity.type
_entity.pdbx_description
1 polymer ?
#
loop_
_entity_poly.entity_id
_entity_poly.type
_entity_poly.pdbx_seq_one_letter_code
_entity_poly.pdbx_strand_id
1 'polypeptide(L)'
;MSETPRLPQRLLHDDGKFNLYYLNEIYKTLAYKASIKFSIELKEELSITAGIWGGQYLIADKEGKARTNIVRLYCLVNLPQNTLLDKKENFEDLMIFYHQSVTNAFSNYGLNFNDPRWGESIPYTNKKRPTTVLQMWEKNNKLKFFRAFYVWNNKPWVDSVIYDTIRNIKVVKELLNIDKRPVKRPTEEYKFLLQDILIIFYTLFDALTTDFHEHADPIMKDLLQKFLAGLKDPEVIEEEYLNIYSNGIVYGLEEALEGPYKKAGLDIKNIENWPVEKINWVPQELKENVGRSLTDRFSNFKNNLENNSS
;
A
#
# COMPACT_ATOMS: atom_id res chain seq x y z
N MET A 1 -2.83 -29.15 10.60
CA MET A 1 -3.45 -27.85 10.95
C MET A 1 -2.32 -26.91 11.31
N SER A 2 -2.06 -25.87 10.52
CA SER A 2 -1.12 -24.83 10.93
C SER A 2 -1.71 -24.09 12.14
N GLU A 3 -0.89 -23.76 13.13
CA GLU A 3 -1.34 -22.93 14.25
C GLU A 3 -1.91 -21.61 13.71
N THR A 4 -3.06 -21.19 14.25
CA THR A 4 -3.61 -19.88 13.90
C THR A 4 -2.60 -18.80 14.29
N PRO A 5 -2.17 -17.92 13.35
CA PRO A 5 -1.25 -16.84 13.64
C PRO A 5 -1.76 -16.01 14.83
N ARG A 6 -0.85 -15.75 15.78
CA ARG A 6 -1.14 -14.90 16.93
C ARG A 6 -0.84 -13.45 16.57
N LEU A 7 -1.62 -12.55 17.15
CA LEU A 7 -1.30 -11.13 17.10
C LEU A 7 0.05 -10.90 17.82
N PRO A 8 0.89 -9.95 17.34
CA PRO A 8 2.12 -9.60 18.01
C PRO A 8 1.84 -9.08 19.43
N GLN A 9 2.76 -9.27 20.37
CA GLN A 9 2.56 -8.81 21.74
C GLN A 9 2.59 -7.27 21.87
N ARG A 10 3.31 -6.61 20.96
CA ARG A 10 3.42 -5.15 20.89
C ARG A 10 3.27 -4.68 19.45
N LEU A 11 2.81 -3.45 19.28
CA LEU A 11 2.72 -2.77 17.99
C LEU A 11 3.69 -1.57 17.89
N LEU A 12 4.03 -0.99 19.04
CA LEU A 12 4.89 0.18 19.13
C LEU A 12 6.23 -0.20 19.76
N HIS A 13 7.28 0.52 19.38
CA HIS A 13 8.51 0.62 20.14
C HIS A 13 8.29 1.48 21.39
N ASP A 14 9.25 1.45 22.32
CA ASP A 14 9.15 2.13 23.62
C ASP A 14 9.02 3.66 23.50
N ASP A 15 9.52 4.23 22.41
CA ASP A 15 9.36 5.66 22.07
C ASP A 15 8.04 5.98 21.34
N GLY A 16 7.11 5.03 21.29
CA GLY A 16 5.78 5.19 20.70
C GLY A 16 5.74 5.10 19.18
N LYS A 17 6.86 4.85 18.50
CA LYS A 17 6.89 4.66 17.04
C LYS A 17 6.33 3.29 16.66
N PHE A 18 5.62 3.22 15.55
CA PHE A 18 5.11 1.96 15.02
C PHE A 18 6.25 1.03 14.60
N ASN A 19 6.10 -0.25 14.93
CA ASN A 19 6.84 -1.32 14.29
C ASN A 19 6.04 -1.83 13.08
N LEU A 20 6.58 -1.63 11.89
CA LEU A 20 5.90 -1.89 10.62
C LEU A 20 5.86 -3.38 10.28
N TYR A 21 6.82 -4.16 10.79
CA TYR A 21 6.76 -5.63 10.72
C TYR A 21 5.56 -6.15 11.51
N TYR A 22 5.42 -5.76 12.78
CA TYR A 22 4.26 -6.16 13.60
C TYR A 22 2.93 -5.68 13.02
N LEU A 23 2.89 -4.45 12.47
CA LEU A 23 1.70 -3.95 11.79
C LEU A 23 1.29 -4.85 10.61
N ASN A 24 2.24 -5.28 9.79
CA ASN A 24 1.99 -6.19 8.68
C ASN A 24 1.55 -7.58 9.15
N GLU A 25 2.11 -8.11 10.24
CA GLU A 25 1.68 -9.39 10.81
C GLU A 25 0.26 -9.33 11.38
N ILE A 26 -0.18 -8.19 11.93
CA ILE A 26 -1.60 -7.99 12.29
C ILE A 26 -2.47 -8.15 11.05
N TYR A 27 -2.16 -7.47 9.95
CA TYR A 27 -2.95 -7.54 8.71
C TYR A 27 -3.02 -8.96 8.15
N LYS A 28 -1.88 -9.66 8.07
CA LYS A 28 -1.83 -11.07 7.65
C LYS A 28 -2.68 -11.97 8.54
N THR A 29 -2.64 -11.75 9.86
CA THR A 29 -3.44 -12.51 10.83
C THR A 29 -4.93 -12.30 10.63
N LEU A 30 -5.37 -11.06 10.37
CA LEU A 30 -6.78 -10.77 10.10
C LEU A 30 -7.27 -11.45 8.82
N ALA A 31 -6.49 -11.40 7.75
CA ALA A 31 -6.81 -12.07 6.49
C ALA A 31 -6.84 -13.59 6.60
N TYR A 32 -5.92 -14.19 7.37
CA TYR A 32 -5.94 -15.62 7.67
C TYR A 32 -7.21 -16.03 8.42
N LYS A 33 -7.61 -15.27 9.44
CA LYS A 33 -8.85 -15.52 10.18
C LYS A 33 -10.09 -15.39 9.30
N ALA A 34 -10.12 -14.39 8.41
CA ALA A 34 -11.17 -14.25 7.41
C ALA A 34 -11.24 -15.47 6.49
N SER A 35 -10.09 -15.92 5.97
CA SER A 35 -9.99 -17.10 5.10
C SER A 35 -10.62 -18.32 5.76
N ILE A 36 -10.23 -18.65 7.00
CA ILE A 36 -10.77 -19.80 7.72
C ILE A 36 -12.28 -19.68 7.95
N LYS A 37 -12.73 -18.55 8.50
CA LYS A 37 -14.14 -18.35 8.85
C LYS A 37 -15.02 -18.54 7.61
N PHE A 38 -14.72 -17.81 6.54
CA PHE A 38 -15.54 -17.84 5.34
C PHE A 38 -15.41 -19.16 4.58
N SER A 39 -14.27 -19.84 4.66
CA SER A 39 -14.17 -21.19 4.09
C SER A 39 -15.09 -22.20 4.78
N ILE A 40 -15.19 -22.14 6.11
CA ILE A 40 -16.07 -23.02 6.87
C ILE A 40 -17.54 -22.67 6.59
N GLU A 41 -17.89 -21.39 6.64
CA GLU A 41 -19.28 -20.93 6.49
C GLU A 41 -19.83 -21.15 5.07
N LEU A 42 -19.00 -20.90 4.05
CA LEU A 42 -19.39 -21.02 2.65
C LEU A 42 -19.12 -22.42 2.08
N LYS A 43 -18.46 -23.30 2.83
CA LYS A 43 -18.06 -24.65 2.41
C LYS A 43 -17.24 -24.63 1.11
N GLU A 44 -16.36 -23.65 0.98
CA GLU A 44 -15.52 -23.40 -0.19
C GLU A 44 -14.11 -23.00 0.27
N GLU A 45 -13.07 -23.48 -0.40
CA GLU A 45 -11.70 -23.06 -0.05
C GLU A 45 -11.47 -21.62 -0.52
N LEU A 46 -11.27 -20.73 0.44
CA LEU A 46 -11.07 -19.29 0.24
C LEU A 46 -9.72 -18.93 0.82
N SER A 47 -8.93 -18.23 0.00
CA SER A 47 -7.63 -17.74 0.40
C SER A 47 -7.63 -16.23 0.22
N ILE A 48 -7.63 -15.55 1.37
CA ILE A 48 -7.58 -14.10 1.51
C ILE A 48 -6.21 -13.78 2.06
N THR A 49 -5.48 -12.88 1.40
CA THR A 49 -4.19 -12.39 1.90
C THR A 49 -4.31 -10.91 2.21
N ALA A 50 -3.46 -10.42 3.09
CA ALA A 50 -3.35 -8.99 3.33
C ALA A 50 -1.93 -8.59 3.71
N GLY A 51 -1.64 -7.31 3.55
CA GLY A 51 -0.38 -6.72 3.95
C GLY A 51 -0.45 -5.20 4.01
N ILE A 52 0.64 -4.61 4.43
CA ILE A 52 0.74 -3.16 4.56
C ILE A 52 0.65 -2.47 3.19
N TRP A 53 0.03 -1.29 3.16
CA TRP A 53 0.07 -0.37 2.03
C TRP A 53 0.58 1.01 2.48
N GLY A 54 1.06 1.83 1.54
CA GLY A 54 1.78 3.09 1.80
C GLY A 54 3.30 2.89 1.89
N GLY A 55 4.10 3.94 2.11
CA GLY A 55 5.57 3.83 1.98
C GLY A 55 6.41 3.95 3.24
N GLN A 56 5.82 4.00 4.45
CA GLN A 56 6.61 4.13 5.67
C GLN A 56 7.59 2.97 5.88
N TYR A 57 7.25 1.76 5.44
CA TYR A 57 8.11 0.59 5.58
C TYR A 57 9.30 0.62 4.62
N LEU A 58 9.18 1.34 3.50
CA LEU A 58 10.24 1.47 2.50
C LEU A 58 11.44 2.26 3.04
N ILE A 59 11.18 3.15 4.01
CA ILE A 59 12.18 4.03 4.61
C ILE A 59 12.42 3.73 6.11
N ALA A 60 11.84 2.66 6.65
CA ALA A 60 12.01 2.28 8.04
C ALA A 60 13.46 1.92 8.37
N ASP A 61 13.78 1.88 9.66
CA ASP A 61 15.07 1.32 10.08
C ASP A 61 15.13 -0.20 9.86
N LYS A 62 16.28 -0.79 10.18
CA LYS A 62 16.54 -2.23 9.99
C LYS A 62 15.61 -3.15 10.78
N GLU A 63 14.94 -2.66 11.81
CA GLU A 63 14.01 -3.41 12.67
C GLU A 63 12.53 -3.13 12.32
N GLY A 64 12.29 -2.33 11.28
CA GLY A 64 10.97 -1.94 10.84
C GLY A 64 10.36 -0.80 11.66
N LYS A 65 11.15 -0.08 12.46
CA LYS A 65 10.67 1.10 13.20
C LYS A 65 10.39 2.24 12.24
N ALA A 66 9.20 2.83 12.34
CA ALA A 66 8.84 4.01 11.58
C ALA A 66 9.73 5.22 11.95
N ARG A 67 10.26 5.92 10.94
CA ARG A 67 11.12 7.11 11.14
C ARG A 67 10.32 8.36 11.47
N THR A 68 9.05 8.41 11.09
CA THR A 68 8.15 9.53 11.39
C THR A 68 6.89 9.03 12.10
N ASN A 69 6.05 9.96 12.56
CA ASN A 69 4.76 9.59 13.14
C ASN A 69 3.83 9.12 12.03
N ILE A 70 3.30 7.91 12.19
CA ILE A 70 2.24 7.41 11.33
C ILE A 70 0.95 8.09 11.76
N VAL A 71 0.25 8.71 10.79
CA VAL A 71 -1.03 9.40 11.03
C VAL A 71 -2.22 8.67 10.41
N ARG A 72 -1.98 7.69 9.54
CA ARG A 72 -3.00 6.93 8.80
C ARG A 72 -2.51 5.50 8.64
N LEU A 73 -3.38 4.52 8.86
CA LEU A 73 -3.08 3.11 8.64
C LEU A 73 -3.73 2.63 7.35
N TYR A 74 -2.95 1.86 6.60
CA TYR A 74 -3.26 1.46 5.25
C TYR A 74 -2.96 -0.03 5.08
N CYS A 75 -3.93 -0.76 4.52
CA CYS A 75 -3.88 -2.20 4.33
C CYS A 75 -4.37 -2.56 2.93
N LEU A 76 -3.70 -3.49 2.25
CA LEU A 76 -4.20 -4.13 1.04
C LEU A 76 -4.70 -5.53 1.39
N VAL A 77 -5.92 -5.86 0.99
CA VAL A 77 -6.58 -7.14 1.18
C VAL A 77 -6.91 -7.73 -0.18
N ASN A 78 -6.43 -8.94 -0.45
CA ASN A 78 -6.70 -9.67 -1.69
C ASN A 78 -7.81 -10.68 -1.49
N LEU A 79 -8.83 -10.60 -2.35
CA LEU A 79 -10.00 -11.46 -2.31
C LEU A 79 -9.98 -12.44 -3.48
N PRO A 80 -10.32 -13.72 -3.26
CA PRO A 80 -10.56 -14.62 -4.37
C PRO A 80 -11.73 -14.11 -5.21
N GLN A 81 -11.70 -14.38 -6.51
CA GLN A 81 -12.79 -14.07 -7.44
C GLN A 81 -13.45 -15.36 -7.92
N ASN A 82 -14.66 -15.25 -8.47
CA ASN A 82 -15.45 -16.38 -8.97
C ASN A 82 -15.75 -17.41 -7.86
N THR A 83 -15.96 -16.91 -6.64
CA THR A 83 -16.32 -17.73 -5.46
C THR A 83 -17.66 -17.31 -4.91
N LEU A 84 -18.17 -18.00 -3.90
CA LEU A 84 -19.37 -17.57 -3.17
C LEU A 84 -19.20 -16.19 -2.53
N LEU A 85 -17.97 -15.72 -2.29
CA LEU A 85 -17.69 -14.38 -1.78
C LEU A 85 -18.13 -13.26 -2.73
N ASP A 86 -18.28 -13.56 -4.02
CA ASP A 86 -18.75 -12.61 -5.03
C ASP A 86 -20.22 -12.20 -4.82
N LYS A 87 -20.99 -12.99 -4.06
CA LYS A 87 -22.37 -12.66 -3.70
C LYS A 87 -22.37 -11.47 -2.75
N LYS A 88 -23.28 -10.52 -3.00
CA LYS A 88 -23.38 -9.29 -2.23
C LYS A 88 -23.49 -9.55 -0.73
N GLU A 89 -24.37 -10.47 -0.32
CA GLU A 89 -24.62 -10.78 1.08
C GLU A 89 -23.36 -11.30 1.79
N ASN A 90 -22.63 -12.21 1.13
CA ASN A 90 -21.37 -12.76 1.66
C ASN A 90 -20.26 -11.71 1.72
N PHE A 91 -20.23 -10.78 0.77
CA PHE A 91 -19.31 -9.64 0.80
C PHE A 91 -19.63 -8.66 1.93
N GLU A 92 -20.91 -8.37 2.19
CA GLU A 92 -21.33 -7.56 3.34
C GLU A 92 -20.91 -8.21 4.66
N ASP A 93 -21.12 -9.53 4.80
CA ASP A 93 -20.68 -10.29 5.97
C ASP A 93 -19.15 -10.23 6.14
N LEU A 94 -18.39 -10.26 5.05
CA LEU A 94 -16.93 -10.06 5.07
C LEU A 94 -16.55 -8.68 5.60
N MET A 95 -17.24 -7.61 5.16
CA MET A 95 -16.99 -6.26 5.64
C MET A 95 -17.31 -6.13 7.14
N ILE A 96 -18.42 -6.72 7.59
CA ILE A 96 -18.79 -6.81 9.00
C ILE A 96 -17.68 -7.49 9.80
N PHE A 97 -17.23 -8.65 9.33
CA PHE A 97 -16.14 -9.39 9.97
C PHE A 97 -14.85 -8.56 10.05
N TYR A 98 -14.45 -7.91 8.95
CA TYR A 98 -13.21 -7.14 8.92
C TYR A 98 -13.25 -5.95 9.88
N HIS A 99 -14.31 -5.15 9.89
CA HIS A 99 -14.34 -3.99 10.77
C HIS A 99 -14.35 -4.41 12.26
N GLN A 100 -15.08 -5.48 12.62
CA GLN A 100 -15.06 -6.03 13.99
C GLN A 100 -13.68 -6.56 14.35
N SER A 101 -13.05 -7.30 13.44
CA SER A 101 -11.74 -7.90 13.68
C SER A 101 -10.63 -6.86 13.78
N VAL A 102 -10.70 -5.79 12.98
CA VAL A 102 -9.81 -4.62 13.07
C VAL A 102 -10.00 -3.92 14.42
N THR A 103 -11.24 -3.57 14.80
CA THR A 103 -11.53 -2.93 16.09
C THR A 103 -10.97 -3.77 17.24
N ASN A 104 -11.26 -5.07 17.26
CA ASN A 104 -10.80 -5.96 18.33
C ASN A 104 -9.28 -6.08 18.38
N ALA A 105 -8.63 -6.31 17.24
CA ALA A 105 -7.18 -6.48 17.20
C ALA A 105 -6.43 -5.22 17.62
N PHE A 106 -6.87 -4.04 17.16
CA PHE A 106 -6.20 -2.78 17.46
C PHE A 106 -6.49 -2.23 18.87
N SER A 107 -7.62 -2.62 19.47
CA SER A 107 -7.93 -2.26 20.86
C SER A 107 -6.87 -2.76 21.85
N ASN A 108 -6.25 -3.92 21.57
CA ASN A 108 -5.15 -4.48 22.36
C ASN A 108 -3.90 -3.57 22.41
N TYR A 109 -3.77 -2.64 21.47
CA TYR A 109 -2.68 -1.67 21.41
C TYR A 109 -3.16 -0.23 21.73
N GLY A 110 -4.36 -0.09 22.30
CA GLY A 110 -4.92 1.20 22.70
C GLY A 110 -5.32 2.10 21.52
N LEU A 111 -5.66 1.51 20.37
CA LEU A 111 -6.21 2.18 19.19
C LEU A 111 -7.66 1.73 19.00
N ASN A 112 -8.59 2.68 18.92
CA ASN A 112 -10.02 2.37 18.85
C ASN A 112 -10.62 2.90 17.56
N PHE A 113 -10.89 1.99 16.61
CA PHE A 113 -11.49 2.32 15.33
C PHE A 113 -13.02 2.17 15.36
N ASN A 114 -13.73 3.20 14.91
CA ASN A 114 -15.19 3.27 14.85
C ASN A 114 -15.69 3.80 13.50
N ASP A 115 -17.02 3.96 13.40
CA ASP A 115 -17.73 4.54 12.25
C ASP A 115 -17.36 3.92 10.90
N PRO A 116 -17.48 2.58 10.75
CA PRO A 116 -17.05 1.90 9.53
C PRO A 116 -17.87 2.36 8.31
N ARG A 117 -17.18 2.64 7.21
CA ARG A 117 -17.78 2.92 5.90
C ARG A 117 -17.09 2.06 4.84
N TRP A 118 -17.86 1.37 4.02
CA TRP A 118 -17.34 0.57 2.94
C TRP A 118 -18.16 0.68 1.66
N GLY A 119 -17.64 0.13 0.55
CA GLY A 119 -18.32 0.08 -0.74
C GLY A 119 -17.95 1.22 -1.71
N GLU A 120 -17.18 2.21 -1.27
CA GLU A 120 -16.61 3.24 -2.16
C GLU A 120 -15.67 2.57 -3.18
N SER A 121 -15.85 2.89 -4.46
CA SER A 121 -14.98 2.40 -5.54
C SER A 121 -13.77 3.32 -5.69
N ILE A 122 -12.59 2.72 -5.82
CA ILE A 122 -11.34 3.47 -5.98
C ILE A 122 -11.12 3.81 -7.46
N PRO A 123 -10.81 5.09 -7.79
CA PRO A 123 -10.50 5.50 -9.15
C PRO A 123 -9.32 4.74 -9.76
N TYR A 124 -9.27 4.69 -11.09
CA TYR A 124 -8.21 4.03 -11.85
C TYR A 124 -8.04 2.53 -11.53
N THR A 125 -9.14 1.87 -11.16
CA THR A 125 -9.21 0.41 -10.99
C THR A 125 -10.21 -0.21 -11.96
N ASN A 126 -10.26 -1.53 -12.02
CA ASN A 126 -11.04 -2.25 -13.02
C ASN A 126 -12.53 -1.89 -13.01
N LYS A 127 -13.15 -1.62 -14.17
CA LYS A 127 -14.57 -1.20 -14.24
C LYS A 127 -15.55 -2.31 -13.87
N LYS A 128 -15.22 -3.57 -14.14
CA LYS A 128 -16.11 -4.71 -13.88
C LYS A 128 -16.01 -5.16 -12.43
N ARG A 129 -14.80 -5.08 -11.86
CA ARG A 129 -14.46 -5.51 -10.50
C ARG A 129 -13.59 -4.44 -9.85
N PRO A 130 -14.15 -3.28 -9.47
CA PRO A 130 -13.37 -2.20 -8.90
C PRO A 130 -12.78 -2.60 -7.56
N THR A 131 -11.62 -2.02 -7.22
CA THR A 131 -11.13 -2.04 -5.86
C THR A 131 -12.08 -1.23 -5.00
N THR A 132 -12.50 -1.77 -3.87
CA THR A 132 -13.30 -1.04 -2.89
C THR A 132 -12.54 -0.88 -1.58
N VAL A 133 -13.07 -0.08 -0.67
CA VAL A 133 -12.43 0.20 0.61
C VAL A 133 -13.35 -0.01 1.78
N LEU A 134 -12.75 -0.34 2.93
CA LEU A 134 -13.30 -0.12 4.26
C LEU A 134 -12.48 0.98 4.92
N GLN A 135 -13.13 2.02 5.42
CA GLN A 135 -12.50 3.08 6.21
C GLN A 135 -13.15 3.19 7.59
N MET A 136 -12.33 3.38 8.61
CA MET A 136 -12.74 3.55 10.00
C MET A 136 -11.90 4.65 10.65
N TRP A 137 -12.49 5.45 11.53
CA TRP A 137 -11.81 6.58 12.18
C TRP A 137 -11.31 6.20 13.56
N GLU A 138 -10.18 6.76 13.99
CA GLU A 138 -9.66 6.50 15.34
C GLU A 138 -10.27 7.49 16.33
N LYS A 139 -10.87 6.98 17.40
CA LYS A 139 -11.66 7.76 18.35
C LYS A 139 -10.85 8.81 19.12
N ASN A 140 -9.58 8.52 19.42
CA ASN A 140 -8.76 9.34 20.31
C ASN A 140 -7.79 10.27 19.57
N ASN A 141 -7.93 10.41 18.24
CA ASN A 141 -7.03 11.18 17.38
C ASN A 141 -5.54 10.82 17.50
N LYS A 142 -5.21 9.61 17.96
CA LYS A 142 -3.83 9.08 17.88
C LYS A 142 -3.43 8.85 16.42
N LEU A 143 -4.42 8.48 15.62
CA LEU A 143 -4.37 8.36 14.17
C LEU A 143 -5.60 9.08 13.59
N LYS A 144 -5.58 9.40 12.30
CA LYS A 144 -6.77 9.92 11.61
C LYS A 144 -7.74 8.79 11.29
N PHE A 145 -7.25 7.72 10.65
CA PHE A 145 -8.09 6.59 10.23
C PHE A 145 -7.26 5.34 9.91
N PHE A 146 -7.96 4.22 9.82
CA PHE A 146 -7.56 2.99 9.15
C PHE A 146 -8.33 2.86 7.84
N ARG A 147 -7.65 2.49 6.74
CA ARG A 147 -8.27 2.21 5.44
C ARG A 147 -7.72 0.92 4.85
N ALA A 148 -8.59 -0.05 4.58
CA ALA A 148 -8.28 -1.28 3.87
C ALA A 148 -8.79 -1.20 2.43
N PHE A 149 -7.96 -1.59 1.47
CA PHE A 149 -8.27 -1.68 0.05
C PHE A 149 -8.50 -3.15 -0.33
N TYR A 150 -9.68 -3.48 -0.84
CA TYR A 150 -10.05 -4.82 -1.26
C TYR A 150 -9.85 -4.97 -2.76
N VAL A 151 -8.83 -5.73 -3.13
CA VAL A 151 -8.42 -5.97 -4.51
C VAL A 151 -8.78 -7.41 -4.88
N TRP A 152 -9.34 -7.60 -6.07
CA TRP A 152 -9.73 -8.92 -6.56
C TRP A 152 -8.54 -9.74 -7.04
N ASN A 153 -8.73 -11.06 -7.03
CA ASN A 153 -7.76 -12.13 -7.22
C ASN A 153 -6.92 -12.46 -5.99
N ASN A 154 -6.85 -13.76 -5.69
CA ASN A 154 -5.96 -14.27 -4.66
C ASN A 154 -4.51 -14.24 -5.15
N LYS A 155 -3.77 -13.22 -4.73
CA LYS A 155 -2.33 -13.06 -4.91
C LYS A 155 -1.67 -12.70 -3.59
N PRO A 156 -0.35 -12.85 -3.45
CA PRO A 156 0.39 -12.22 -2.36
C PRO A 156 0.13 -10.71 -2.32
N TRP A 157 0.07 -10.13 -1.13
CA TRP A 157 -0.12 -8.67 -0.95
C TRP A 157 0.96 -7.85 -1.69
N VAL A 158 2.17 -8.39 -1.81
CA VAL A 158 3.29 -7.79 -2.54
C VAL A 158 2.94 -7.55 -4.02
N ASP A 159 2.33 -8.53 -4.69
CA ASP A 159 1.89 -8.38 -6.08
C ASP A 159 0.88 -7.22 -6.21
N SER A 160 0.05 -7.05 -5.18
CA SER A 160 -0.98 -6.00 -5.15
C SER A 160 -0.42 -4.62 -4.86
N VAL A 161 0.70 -4.52 -4.12
CA VAL A 161 1.45 -3.26 -3.98
C VAL A 161 2.01 -2.83 -5.34
N ILE A 162 2.62 -3.75 -6.09
CA ILE A 162 3.16 -3.46 -7.43
C ILE A 162 2.03 -3.03 -8.37
N TYR A 163 0.92 -3.77 -8.38
CA TYR A 163 -0.25 -3.44 -9.18
C TYR A 163 -0.86 -2.08 -8.79
N ASP A 164 -1.05 -1.80 -7.50
CA ASP A 164 -1.61 -0.52 -7.04
C ASP A 164 -0.66 0.66 -7.31
N THR A 165 0.64 0.40 -7.50
CA THR A 165 1.59 1.42 -7.94
C THR A 165 1.24 1.97 -9.33
N ILE A 166 0.68 1.16 -10.23
CA ILE A 166 0.15 1.63 -11.52
C ILE A 166 -0.95 2.68 -11.30
N ARG A 167 -1.90 2.37 -10.42
CA ARG A 167 -2.99 3.27 -10.05
C ARG A 167 -2.43 4.56 -9.45
N ASN A 168 -1.45 4.45 -8.56
CA ASN A 168 -0.84 5.62 -7.91
C ASN A 168 -0.13 6.54 -8.92
N ILE A 169 0.58 5.96 -9.89
CA ILE A 169 1.17 6.71 -11.02
C ILE A 169 0.10 7.48 -11.80
N LYS A 170 -1.04 6.84 -12.12
CA LYS A 170 -2.13 7.53 -12.83
C LYS A 170 -2.67 8.74 -12.05
N VAL A 171 -2.80 8.62 -10.73
CA VAL A 171 -3.25 9.72 -9.86
C VAL A 171 -2.24 10.86 -9.85
N VAL A 172 -0.95 10.59 -9.59
CA VAL A 172 0.05 11.68 -9.52
C VAL A 172 0.29 12.33 -10.88
N LYS A 173 0.12 11.59 -12.00
CA LYS A 173 0.19 12.14 -13.36
C LYS A 173 -0.90 13.17 -13.67
N GLU A 174 -2.01 13.21 -12.93
CA GLU A 174 -3.00 14.28 -13.09
C GLU A 174 -2.42 15.68 -12.83
N LEU A 175 -1.43 15.76 -11.93
CA LEU A 175 -0.77 17.00 -11.52
C LEU A 175 0.67 17.11 -12.05
N LEU A 176 1.26 16.02 -12.55
CA LEU A 176 2.63 15.97 -13.10
C LEU A 176 2.68 15.81 -14.62
N ASN A 177 1.58 16.07 -15.32
CA ASN A 177 1.55 15.98 -16.78
C ASN A 177 2.36 17.13 -17.41
N ILE A 178 3.51 16.81 -18.02
CA ILE A 178 4.42 17.77 -18.65
C ILE A 178 3.81 18.52 -19.84
N ASP A 179 2.79 17.93 -20.48
CA ASP A 179 2.06 18.54 -21.60
C ASP A 179 1.08 19.63 -21.13
N LYS A 180 0.88 19.76 -19.81
CA LYS A 180 -0.02 20.73 -19.21
C LYS A 180 0.74 21.62 -18.25
N ARG A 181 0.58 22.93 -18.38
CA ARG A 181 1.14 23.87 -17.39
C ARG A 181 0.65 23.52 -15.98
N PRO A 182 1.54 23.52 -14.97
CA PRO A 182 1.14 23.33 -13.58
C PRO A 182 0.01 24.27 -13.21
N VAL A 183 -1.07 23.72 -12.65
CA VAL A 183 -2.20 24.49 -12.13
C VAL A 183 -2.00 24.68 -10.64
N LYS A 184 -2.24 25.90 -10.15
CA LYS A 184 -2.16 26.19 -8.72
C LYS A 184 -3.18 25.35 -7.95
N ARG A 185 -2.71 24.64 -6.93
CA ARG A 185 -3.50 23.79 -6.03
C ARG A 185 -3.24 24.18 -4.58
N PRO A 186 -4.11 23.77 -3.64
CA PRO A 186 -3.82 23.83 -2.22
C PRO A 186 -2.49 23.12 -1.89
N THR A 187 -1.69 23.71 -1.02
CA THR A 187 -0.38 23.17 -0.58
C THR A 187 -0.46 21.72 -0.09
N GLU A 188 -1.55 21.34 0.59
CA GLU A 188 -1.74 19.96 1.06
C GLU A 188 -1.84 18.95 -0.10
N GLU A 189 -2.41 19.34 -1.26
CA GLU A 189 -2.46 18.46 -2.43
C GLU A 189 -1.05 18.19 -2.98
N TYR A 190 -0.21 19.23 -3.07
CA TYR A 190 1.20 19.06 -3.45
C TYR A 190 1.96 18.19 -2.47
N LYS A 191 1.76 18.39 -1.16
CA LYS A 191 2.40 17.58 -0.13
C LYS A 191 2.00 16.11 -0.21
N PHE A 192 0.71 15.79 -0.44
CA PHE A 192 0.27 14.41 -0.64
C PHE A 192 0.86 13.81 -1.91
N LEU A 193 0.90 14.57 -3.00
CA LEU A 193 1.52 14.12 -4.24
C LEU A 193 3.01 13.82 -4.09
N LEU A 194 3.76 14.70 -3.41
CA LEU A 194 5.19 14.48 -3.15
C LEU A 194 5.42 13.25 -2.28
N GLN A 195 4.53 13.00 -1.31
CA GLN A 195 4.54 11.76 -0.54
C GLN A 195 4.29 10.55 -1.44
N ASP A 196 3.28 10.60 -2.32
CA ASP A 196 2.97 9.50 -3.23
C ASP A 196 4.10 9.22 -4.22
N ILE A 197 4.80 10.24 -4.70
CA ILE A 197 6.00 10.09 -5.54
C ILE A 197 7.13 9.38 -4.80
N LEU A 198 7.39 9.73 -3.53
CA LEU A 198 8.35 8.99 -2.69
C LEU A 198 7.94 7.53 -2.53
N ILE A 199 6.65 7.26 -2.30
CA ILE A 199 6.14 5.88 -2.16
C ILE A 199 6.37 5.10 -3.47
N ILE A 200 6.02 5.68 -4.62
CA ILE A 200 6.20 5.03 -5.93
C ILE A 200 7.69 4.77 -6.18
N PHE A 201 8.54 5.79 -6.03
CA PHE A 201 9.98 5.68 -6.28
C PHE A 201 10.64 4.58 -5.44
N TYR A 202 10.43 4.57 -4.12
CA TYR A 202 11.03 3.56 -3.27
C TYR A 202 10.38 2.18 -3.41
N THR A 203 9.15 2.09 -3.89
CA THR A 203 8.53 0.80 -4.24
C THR A 203 9.18 0.21 -5.47
N LEU A 204 9.42 1.04 -6.50
CA LEU A 204 9.96 0.60 -7.78
C LEU A 204 11.49 0.59 -7.84
N PHE A 205 12.18 0.95 -6.76
CA PHE A 205 13.63 1.20 -6.73
C PHE A 205 14.45 0.16 -7.50
N ASP A 206 14.24 -1.14 -7.23
CA ASP A 206 15.00 -2.23 -7.86
C ASP A 206 14.58 -2.57 -9.30
N ALA A 207 13.56 -1.89 -9.84
CA ALA A 207 13.15 -1.97 -11.24
C ALA A 207 13.58 -0.75 -12.08
N LEU A 208 14.17 0.28 -11.44
CA LEU A 208 14.62 1.48 -12.15
C LEU A 208 15.93 1.22 -12.88
N THR A 209 16.14 1.91 -14.01
CA THR A 209 17.39 1.82 -14.77
C THR A 209 18.50 2.60 -14.08
N THR A 210 19.76 2.25 -14.37
CA THR A 210 20.93 2.98 -13.86
C THR A 210 20.86 4.47 -14.20
N ASP A 211 20.57 4.81 -15.45
CA ASP A 211 20.45 6.21 -15.91
C ASP A 211 19.38 6.97 -15.14
N PHE A 212 18.24 6.31 -14.85
CA PHE A 212 17.18 6.92 -14.06
C PHE A 212 17.60 7.12 -12.60
N HIS A 213 18.34 6.18 -12.01
CA HIS A 213 18.91 6.38 -10.68
C HIS A 213 19.88 7.56 -10.63
N GLU A 214 20.82 7.65 -11.57
CA GLU A 214 21.79 8.76 -11.61
C GLU A 214 21.10 10.13 -11.63
N HIS A 215 19.96 10.22 -12.31
CA HIS A 215 19.15 11.42 -12.37
C HIS A 215 18.27 11.64 -11.12
N ALA A 216 17.49 10.64 -10.72
CA ALA A 216 16.41 10.78 -9.74
C ALA A 216 16.88 10.63 -8.28
N ASP A 217 17.93 9.86 -8.00
CA ASP A 217 18.39 9.59 -6.63
C ASP A 217 18.68 10.86 -5.82
N PRO A 218 19.42 11.86 -6.33
CA PRO A 218 19.71 13.08 -5.58
C PRO A 218 18.44 13.84 -5.22
N ILE A 219 17.49 13.94 -6.16
CA ILE A 219 16.21 14.64 -6.01
C ILE A 219 15.36 13.93 -4.94
N MET A 220 15.21 12.61 -5.06
CA MET A 220 14.38 11.82 -4.15
C MET A 220 14.96 11.74 -2.74
N LYS A 221 16.30 11.70 -2.61
CA LYS A 221 16.98 11.74 -1.31
C LYS A 221 16.78 13.08 -0.62
N ASP A 222 16.94 14.19 -1.34
CA ASP A 222 16.72 15.53 -0.77
C ASP A 222 15.25 15.72 -0.33
N LEU A 223 14.29 15.35 -1.18
CA LEU A 223 12.87 15.36 -0.86
C LEU A 223 12.56 14.52 0.38
N LEU A 224 13.13 13.31 0.48
CA LEU A 224 12.96 12.46 1.65
C LEU A 224 13.49 13.14 2.92
N GLN A 225 14.67 13.76 2.87
CA GLN A 225 15.23 14.46 4.05
C GLN A 225 14.34 15.60 4.50
N LYS A 226 13.79 16.39 3.55
CA LYS A 226 12.81 17.45 3.84
C LYS A 226 11.56 16.89 4.53
N PHE A 227 11.04 15.75 4.07
CA PHE A 227 9.91 15.08 4.75
C PHE A 227 10.26 14.60 6.16
N LEU A 228 11.43 14.01 6.35
CA LEU A 228 11.91 13.54 7.65
C LEU A 228 12.14 14.70 8.64
N ALA A 229 12.57 15.86 8.14
CA ALA A 229 12.71 17.09 8.91
C ALA A 229 11.37 17.79 9.22
N GLY A 230 10.26 17.32 8.64
CA GLY A 230 8.92 17.85 8.87
C GLY A 230 8.53 18.97 7.91
N LEU A 231 8.55 18.68 6.61
CA LEU A 231 8.12 19.56 5.52
C LEU A 231 6.73 20.17 5.78
N LYS A 232 6.69 21.48 6.08
CA LYS A 232 5.48 22.25 6.40
C LYS A 232 5.39 23.60 5.68
N ASP A 233 6.53 24.12 5.21
CA ASP A 233 6.61 25.40 4.54
C ASP A 233 5.94 25.32 3.14
N PRO A 234 4.87 26.10 2.87
CA PRO A 234 4.21 26.10 1.59
C PRO A 234 5.11 26.43 0.40
N GLU A 235 6.07 27.34 0.56
CA GLU A 235 6.96 27.75 -0.53
C GLU A 235 7.91 26.60 -0.90
N VAL A 236 8.49 25.94 0.10
CA VAL A 236 9.34 24.76 -0.10
C VAL A 236 8.55 23.60 -0.71
N ILE A 237 7.30 23.39 -0.28
CA ILE A 237 6.43 22.34 -0.85
C ILE A 237 6.15 22.60 -2.34
N GLU A 238 5.88 23.85 -2.71
CA GLU A 238 5.63 24.24 -4.11
C GLU A 238 6.92 24.12 -4.96
N GLU A 239 8.07 24.51 -4.41
CA GLU A 239 9.39 24.33 -5.05
C GLU A 239 9.68 22.85 -5.33
N GLU A 240 9.48 21.96 -4.35
CA GLU A 240 9.65 20.53 -4.54
C GLU A 240 8.70 19.96 -5.59
N TYR A 241 7.43 20.40 -5.60
CA TYR A 241 6.49 20.01 -6.64
C TYR A 241 6.98 20.41 -8.03
N LEU A 242 7.43 21.66 -8.20
CA LEU A 242 7.96 22.15 -9.47
C LEU A 242 9.23 21.41 -9.87
N ASN A 243 10.10 21.07 -8.92
CA ASN A 243 11.31 20.29 -9.15
C ASN A 243 10.97 18.88 -9.66
N ILE A 244 10.03 18.18 -9.03
CA ILE A 244 9.56 16.87 -9.50
C ILE A 244 8.91 16.97 -10.89
N TYR A 245 8.12 18.02 -11.13
CA TYR A 245 7.47 18.29 -12.41
C TYR A 245 8.50 18.52 -13.52
N SER A 246 9.46 19.42 -13.33
CA SER A 246 10.43 19.83 -14.35
C SER A 246 11.40 18.72 -14.73
N ASN A 247 11.70 17.81 -13.80
CA ASN A 247 12.57 16.65 -14.04
C ASN A 247 11.82 15.45 -14.63
N GLY A 248 10.49 15.52 -14.81
CA GLY A 248 9.73 14.45 -15.46
C GLY A 248 9.80 13.10 -14.72
N ILE A 249 10.03 13.11 -13.40
CA ILE A 249 10.29 11.91 -12.59
C ILE A 249 9.21 10.84 -12.77
N VAL A 250 7.95 11.26 -12.87
CA VAL A 250 6.80 10.35 -13.00
C VAL A 250 6.84 9.49 -14.28
N TYR A 251 7.49 9.97 -15.34
CA TYR A 251 7.56 9.25 -16.62
C TYR A 251 8.53 8.08 -16.55
N GLY A 252 9.71 8.25 -15.94
CA GLY A 252 10.62 7.12 -15.72
C GLY A 252 10.05 6.09 -14.75
N LEU A 253 9.26 6.52 -13.75
CA LEU A 253 8.51 5.61 -12.87
C LEU A 253 7.43 4.82 -13.64
N GLU A 254 6.72 5.47 -14.58
CA GLU A 254 5.75 4.80 -15.45
C GLU A 254 6.43 3.79 -16.38
N GLU A 255 7.56 4.16 -16.99
CA GLU A 255 8.34 3.31 -17.90
C GLU A 255 8.82 2.00 -17.23
N ALA A 256 9.24 2.08 -15.97
CA ALA A 256 9.67 0.93 -15.17
C ALA A 256 8.56 -0.14 -15.04
N LEU A 257 7.29 0.25 -15.13
CA LEU A 257 6.14 -0.67 -15.18
C LEU A 257 5.68 -0.96 -16.61
N GLU A 258 5.67 0.05 -17.50
CA GLU A 258 5.13 -0.08 -18.86
C GLU A 258 5.83 -1.18 -19.65
N GLY A 259 7.16 -1.25 -19.59
CA GLY A 259 7.95 -2.25 -20.31
C GLY A 259 7.55 -3.69 -19.99
N PRO A 260 7.67 -4.14 -18.71
CA PRO A 260 7.32 -5.49 -18.30
C PRO A 260 5.86 -5.87 -18.59
N TYR A 261 4.90 -4.97 -18.36
CA TYR A 261 3.48 -5.26 -18.61
C TYR A 261 3.15 -5.31 -20.11
N LYS A 262 3.77 -4.47 -20.94
CA LYS A 262 3.60 -4.48 -22.40
C LYS A 262 4.07 -5.79 -23.02
N LYS A 263 5.17 -6.38 -22.53
CA LYS A 263 5.64 -7.73 -22.95
C LYS A 263 4.56 -8.80 -22.73
N ALA A 264 3.66 -8.60 -21.76
CA ALA A 264 2.54 -9.49 -21.46
C ALA A 264 1.22 -9.07 -22.14
N GLY A 265 1.25 -8.11 -23.06
CA GLY A 265 0.07 -7.61 -23.78
C GLY A 265 -0.86 -6.74 -22.93
N LEU A 266 -0.37 -6.18 -21.81
CA LEU A 266 -1.15 -5.33 -20.92
C LEU A 266 -0.69 -3.88 -21.00
N ASP A 267 -1.64 -2.97 -21.25
CA ASP A 267 -1.41 -1.53 -21.27
C ASP A 267 -1.76 -0.91 -19.92
N ILE A 268 -0.75 -0.50 -19.15
CA ILE A 268 -0.90 0.09 -17.82
C ILE A 268 -1.69 1.42 -17.83
N LYS A 269 -1.72 2.12 -18.98
CA LYS A 269 -2.50 3.37 -19.14
C LYS A 269 -3.99 3.09 -19.22
N ASN A 270 -4.38 1.85 -19.49
CA ASN A 270 -5.76 1.38 -19.66
C ASN A 270 -6.18 0.27 -18.66
N ILE A 271 -5.60 0.30 -17.46
CA ILE A 271 -5.81 -0.67 -16.37
C ILE A 271 -7.29 -0.93 -16.03
N GLU A 272 -8.15 0.08 -16.17
CA GLU A 272 -9.58 0.01 -15.88
C GLU A 272 -10.33 -0.96 -16.81
N ASN A 273 -9.76 -1.22 -18.00
CA ASN A 273 -10.32 -2.10 -19.02
C ASN A 273 -9.57 -3.44 -19.10
N TRP A 274 -8.65 -3.73 -18.18
CA TRP A 274 -7.96 -5.03 -18.14
C TRP A 274 -8.95 -6.19 -17.94
N PRO A 275 -8.58 -7.40 -18.37
CA PRO A 275 -9.31 -8.60 -18.00
C PRO A 275 -9.36 -8.77 -16.47
N VAL A 276 -10.47 -9.28 -15.92
CA VAL A 276 -10.67 -9.37 -14.46
C VAL A 276 -9.68 -10.32 -13.79
N GLU A 277 -9.26 -11.37 -14.51
CA GLU A 277 -8.20 -12.30 -14.13
C GLU A 277 -6.79 -11.69 -14.12
N LYS A 278 -6.63 -10.47 -14.63
CA LYS A 278 -5.37 -9.71 -14.63
C LYS A 278 -5.35 -8.59 -13.57
N ILE A 279 -6.43 -8.37 -12.83
CA ILE A 279 -6.37 -7.53 -11.62
C ILE A 279 -5.29 -8.11 -10.70
N ASN A 280 -4.44 -7.27 -10.12
CA ASN A 280 -3.28 -7.62 -9.29
C ASN A 280 -2.29 -8.66 -9.87
N TRP A 281 -2.38 -8.96 -11.16
CA TRP A 281 -1.37 -9.77 -11.84
C TRP A 281 -0.11 -8.93 -12.07
N VAL A 282 1.06 -9.54 -11.86
CA VAL A 282 2.37 -8.90 -12.01
C VAL A 282 3.27 -9.78 -12.89
N PRO A 283 3.97 -9.21 -13.90
CA PRO A 283 4.99 -9.89 -14.69
C PRO A 283 6.07 -10.53 -13.82
N GLN A 284 6.60 -11.68 -14.24
CA GLN A 284 7.62 -12.40 -13.47
C GLN A 284 8.88 -11.56 -13.19
N GLU A 285 9.32 -10.78 -14.18
CA GLU A 285 10.43 -9.81 -14.05
C GLU A 285 10.21 -8.86 -12.86
N LEU A 286 8.99 -8.32 -12.70
CA LEU A 286 8.65 -7.42 -11.60
C LEU A 286 8.52 -8.12 -10.24
N LYS A 287 8.18 -9.42 -10.24
CA LYS A 287 8.16 -10.22 -9.01
C LYS A 287 9.57 -10.51 -8.51
N GLU A 288 10.49 -10.80 -9.42
CA GLU A 288 11.87 -11.18 -9.09
C GLU A 288 12.74 -10.02 -8.61
N ASN A 289 12.44 -8.79 -9.04
CA ASN A 289 13.10 -7.59 -8.54
C ASN A 289 12.32 -6.93 -7.38
N VAL A 290 11.22 -6.25 -7.65
CA VAL A 290 10.43 -5.47 -6.70
C VAL A 290 9.76 -6.38 -5.70
N GLY A 291 9.12 -7.46 -6.17
CA GLY A 291 8.41 -8.38 -5.27
C GLY A 291 9.35 -9.06 -4.27
N ARG A 292 10.54 -9.46 -4.73
CA ARG A 292 11.60 -10.00 -3.90
C ARG A 292 12.09 -8.97 -2.89
N SER A 293 12.43 -7.77 -3.32
CA SER A 293 12.90 -6.68 -2.44
C SER A 293 11.91 -6.35 -1.32
N LEU A 294 10.62 -6.26 -1.66
CA LEU A 294 9.54 -6.05 -0.69
C LEU A 294 9.46 -7.20 0.32
N THR A 295 9.61 -8.45 -0.14
CA THR A 295 9.60 -9.63 0.73
C THR A 295 10.83 -9.69 1.64
N ASP A 296 12.02 -9.48 1.06
CA ASP A 296 13.31 -9.50 1.76
C ASP A 296 13.36 -8.43 2.84
N ARG A 297 12.77 -7.27 2.60
CA ARG A 297 12.64 -6.20 3.60
C ARG A 297 11.92 -6.65 4.87
N PHE A 298 10.78 -7.33 4.74
CA PHE A 298 10.04 -7.85 5.89
C PHE A 298 10.75 -9.02 6.56
N SER A 299 11.43 -9.87 5.78
CA SER A 299 12.30 -10.92 6.31
C SER A 299 13.44 -10.33 7.15
N ASN A 300 14.05 -9.24 6.68
CA ASN A 300 15.12 -8.54 7.39
C ASN A 300 14.63 -7.90 8.69
N PHE A 301 13.44 -7.27 8.69
CA PHE A 301 12.84 -6.76 9.93
C PHE A 301 12.66 -7.87 10.96
N LYS A 302 12.10 -9.01 10.53
CA LYS A 302 11.92 -10.18 11.39
C LYS A 302 13.24 -10.66 11.97
N ASN A 303 14.23 -10.92 11.13
CA ASN A 303 15.53 -11.46 11.56
C ASN A 303 16.23 -10.51 12.54
N ASN A 304 16.19 -9.19 12.31
CA ASN A 304 16.80 -8.21 13.21
C ASN A 304 16.06 -8.13 14.56
N LEU A 305 14.74 -8.23 14.58
CA LEU A 305 13.95 -8.26 15.82
C LEU A 305 14.25 -9.53 16.64
N GLU A 306 14.40 -10.69 16.00
CA GLU A 306 14.73 -11.95 16.66
C GLU A 306 16.16 -11.91 17.25
N ASN A 307 17.12 -11.39 16.49
CA ASN A 307 18.51 -11.24 16.94
C ASN A 307 18.68 -10.28 18.12
N ASN A 308 17.88 -9.21 18.19
CA ASN A 308 17.92 -8.25 19.30
C ASN A 308 17.12 -8.69 20.53
N SER A 309 16.30 -9.75 20.41
CA SER A 309 15.54 -10.33 21.53
C SER A 309 16.31 -11.46 22.24
N SER A 310 17.52 -11.78 21.75
CA SER A 310 18.46 -12.77 22.29
C SER A 310 19.56 -12.08 23.09
#